data_AF-A0A875S974-F1
#
_entry.id   AF-A0A875S974-F1
#
_cell.length_a   1.000
_cell.length_b   1.000
_cell.length_c   1.000
_cell.angle_alpha   90.00
_cell.angle_beta   90.00
_cell.angle_gamma   90.00
#
_symmetry.space_group_name_H-M   'P 1'
#
loop_
_entity.id
_entity.type
_entity.pdbx_description
1 polymer ?
#
loop_
_entity_poly.entity_id
_entity_poly.type
_entity_poly.pdbx_seq_one_letter_code
_entity_poly.pdbx_strand_id
1 'polypeptide(L)'
;MPEVKKQEKILADSKAKINSNVARAITFLTVVPMNLIRLWYSRVPLLYLPNGLLPAFLEIFVLNFPLLSRGSIGVIVWSFCVSRVFNFFASFFKLIFFTEVVHKTPTTKID
;
A
#
# COMPACT_ATOMS: atom_id res chain seq x y z
N MET A 1 -20.32 14.75 35.99
CA MET A 1 -20.04 14.38 34.58
C MET A 1 -18.63 14.73 34.02
N PRO A 2 -17.68 15.43 34.70
CA PRO A 2 -16.36 15.69 34.13
C PRO A 2 -15.36 14.52 34.27
N GLU A 3 -15.52 13.66 35.28
CA GLU A 3 -14.57 12.58 35.57
C GLU A 3 -14.64 11.41 34.58
N VAL A 4 -15.84 11.04 34.14
CA VAL A 4 -16.05 9.99 33.12
C VAL A 4 -15.39 10.37 31.80
N LYS A 5 -15.57 11.62 31.34
CA LYS A 5 -14.92 12.13 30.12
C LYS A 5 -13.39 12.12 30.21
N LYS A 6 -12.82 12.31 31.41
CA LYS A 6 -11.37 12.24 31.63
C LYS A 6 -10.86 10.81 31.52
N GLN A 7 -11.59 9.84 32.08
CA GLN A 7 -11.25 8.42 31.96
C GLN A 7 -11.36 7.92 30.51
N GLU A 8 -12.40 8.33 29.79
CA GLU A 8 -12.57 8.01 28.36
C GLU A 8 -11.41 8.52 27.50
N LYS A 9 -10.93 9.74 27.75
CA LYS A 9 -9.74 10.29 27.07
C LYS A 9 -8.48 9.46 27.35
N ILE A 10 -8.25 9.10 28.61
CA ILE A 10 -7.09 8.28 29.00
C ILE A 10 -7.15 6.88 28.36
N LEU A 11 -8.35 6.30 28.26
CA LEU A 11 -8.58 5.02 27.59
C LEU A 11 -8.35 5.12 26.07
N ALA A 12 -8.83 6.19 25.45
CA ALA A 12 -8.62 6.45 24.02
C ALA A 12 -7.13 6.63 23.69
N ASP A 13 -6.40 7.41 24.50
CA ASP A 13 -4.96 7.62 24.34
C ASP A 13 -4.18 6.30 24.50
N SER A 14 -4.58 5.47 25.46
CA SER A 14 -3.96 4.16 25.70
C SER A 14 -4.19 3.20 24.53
N LYS A 15 -5.42 3.16 24.01
CA LYS A 15 -5.76 2.36 22.81
C LYS A 15 -4.98 2.84 21.58
N ALA A 16 -4.85 4.14 21.38
CA ALA A 16 -4.09 4.71 20.26
C ALA A 16 -2.60 4.37 20.33
N LYS A 17 -2.01 4.42 21.52
CA LYS A 17 -0.61 3.99 21.76
C LYS A 17 -0.41 2.51 21.48
N ILE A 18 -1.34 1.65 21.94
CA ILE A 18 -1.26 0.20 21.65
C ILE A 18 -1.40 -0.04 20.15
N ASN A 19 -2.38 0.56 19.49
CA ASN A 19 -2.61 0.36 18.06
C ASN A 19 -1.41 0.82 17.21
N SER A 20 -0.82 1.96 17.54
CA SER A 20 0.38 2.45 16.84
C SER A 20 1.60 1.56 17.06
N ASN A 21 1.81 1.02 18.26
CA ASN A 21 2.89 0.06 18.52
C ASN A 21 2.69 -1.27 17.80
N VAL A 22 1.46 -1.80 17.81
CA VAL A 22 1.12 -3.04 17.09
C VAL A 22 1.29 -2.85 15.59
N ALA A 23 0.81 -1.73 15.03
CA ALA A 23 1.01 -1.41 13.62
C ALA A 23 2.49 -1.31 13.25
N ARG A 24 3.32 -0.70 14.12
CA ARG A 24 4.76 -0.61 13.92
C ARG A 24 5.44 -1.98 13.97
N ALA A 25 5.04 -2.84 14.90
CA ALA A 25 5.55 -4.20 15.01
C ALA A 25 5.19 -5.05 13.79
N ILE A 26 3.93 -5.01 13.35
CA ILE A 26 3.48 -5.69 12.13
C ILE A 26 4.28 -5.19 10.93
N THR A 27 4.43 -3.88 10.79
CA THR A 27 5.20 -3.29 9.67
C THR A 27 6.65 -3.77 9.68
N PHE A 28 7.30 -3.76 10.84
CA PHE A 28 8.68 -4.22 10.96
C PHE A 28 8.83 -5.71 10.67
N LEU A 29 7.91 -6.54 11.15
CA LEU A 29 8.01 -8.00 11.02
C LEU A 29 7.56 -8.53 9.66
N THR A 30 6.63 -7.85 8.99
CA THR A 30 6.06 -8.32 7.71
C THR A 30 6.53 -7.51 6.53
N VAL A 31 6.46 -6.18 6.60
CA VAL A 31 6.72 -5.31 5.45
C VAL A 31 8.20 -5.20 5.17
N VAL A 32 9.04 -5.03 6.20
CA VAL A 32 10.50 -4.89 6.02
C VAL A 32 11.15 -6.13 5.40
N PRO A 33 10.99 -7.36 5.93
CA PRO A 33 11.61 -8.53 5.34
C PRO A 33 11.05 -8.85 3.95
N MET A 34 9.76 -8.61 3.71
CA MET A 34 9.15 -8.78 2.38
C MET A 34 9.78 -7.84 1.35
N ASN A 35 10.03 -6.57 1.72
CA ASN A 35 10.70 -5.61 0.84
C ASN A 35 12.18 -5.95 0.65
N LEU A 36 12.86 -6.47 1.67
CA LEU A 36 14.25 -6.90 1.58
C LEU A 36 14.41 -8.08 0.60
N ILE A 37 13.55 -9.08 0.70
CA ILE A 37 13.50 -10.22 -0.24
C ILE A 37 13.21 -9.71 -1.66
N ARG A 38 12.26 -8.78 -1.80
CA ARG A 38 11.94 -8.18 -3.10
C ARG A 38 13.12 -7.42 -3.72
N LEU A 39 13.88 -6.70 -2.91
CA LEU A 39 15.13 -6.06 -3.32
C LEU A 39 16.19 -7.09 -3.74
N TRP A 40 16.31 -8.18 -3.00
CA TRP A 40 17.25 -9.27 -3.32
C TRP A 40 16.92 -9.94 -4.67
N TYR A 41 15.64 -10.25 -4.91
CA TYR A 41 15.17 -10.84 -6.16
C TYR A 41 15.15 -9.86 -7.33
N SER A 42 15.27 -8.55 -7.10
CA SER A 42 15.37 -7.56 -8.19
C SER A 42 16.62 -7.73 -9.06
N ARG A 43 17.56 -8.61 -8.67
CA ARG A 43 18.74 -8.96 -9.48
C ARG A 43 18.41 -9.86 -10.68
N VAL A 44 17.23 -10.48 -10.72
CA VAL A 44 16.84 -11.43 -11.78
C VAL A 44 15.75 -10.79 -12.65
N PRO A 45 15.95 -10.73 -13.98
CA PRO A 45 14.92 -10.27 -14.89
C PRO A 45 13.74 -11.26 -14.93
N LEU A 46 12.52 -10.77 -14.68
CA LEU A 46 11.33 -11.62 -14.76
C LEU A 46 10.84 -11.79 -16.20
N LEU A 47 10.90 -10.71 -16.98
CA LEU A 47 10.40 -10.65 -18.35
C LEU A 47 11.41 -9.89 -19.19
N TYR A 48 11.79 -10.47 -20.33
CA TYR A 48 12.59 -9.81 -21.34
C TYR A 48 11.68 -9.12 -22.34
N LEU A 49 11.88 -7.83 -22.56
CA LEU A 49 11.25 -7.11 -23.66
C LEU A 49 12.26 -6.99 -24.82
N PRO A 50 11.81 -7.12 -26.08
CA PRO A 50 12.65 -6.79 -27.21
C PRO A 50 13.04 -5.31 -27.14
N ASN A 51 14.33 -5.03 -27.34
CA ASN A 51 14.89 -3.69 -27.26
C ASN A 51 14.21 -2.76 -28.28
N GLY A 52 13.72 -1.60 -27.84
CA GLY A 52 13.13 -0.57 -28.70
C GLY A 52 11.60 -0.58 -28.79
N LEU A 53 10.93 -1.40 -27.97
CA LEU A 53 9.47 -1.40 -27.89
C LEU A 53 8.94 -0.20 -27.08
N LEU A 54 9.76 0.35 -26.18
CA LEU A 54 9.43 1.50 -25.36
C LEU A 54 10.46 2.63 -25.56
N PRO A 55 10.07 3.91 -25.38
CA PRO A 55 11.00 5.02 -25.38
C PRO A 55 12.15 4.74 -24.39
N ALA A 56 13.40 5.03 -24.81
CA ALA A 56 14.61 4.72 -24.03
C ALA A 56 14.56 5.24 -22.58
N PHE A 57 13.85 6.35 -22.36
CA PHE A 57 13.61 6.90 -21.03
C PHE A 57 12.80 5.94 -20.12
N LEU A 58 11.73 5.33 -20.64
CA LEU A 58 10.88 4.41 -19.88
C LEU A 58 11.61 3.08 -19.59
N GLU A 59 12.36 2.56 -20.55
CA GLU A 59 13.16 1.34 -20.36
C GLU A 59 14.20 1.50 -19.25
N ILE A 60 14.84 2.66 -19.15
CA ILE A 60 15.97 2.89 -18.23
C ILE A 60 15.50 3.35 -16.85
N PHE A 61 14.54 4.27 -16.76
CA PHE A 61 14.16 4.87 -15.47
C PHE A 61 13.02 4.13 -14.77
N VAL A 62 12.06 3.61 -15.51
CA VAL A 62 10.85 3.01 -14.92
C VAL A 62 10.98 1.49 -14.85
N LEU A 63 11.42 0.83 -15.91
CA LEU A 63 11.53 -0.64 -15.92
C LEU A 63 12.77 -1.18 -15.20
N ASN A 64 13.87 -0.43 -15.22
CA ASN A 64 15.19 -0.92 -14.78
C ASN A 64 15.49 -0.72 -13.27
N PHE A 65 14.59 -0.05 -12.54
CA PHE A 65 14.79 0.27 -11.13
C PHE A 65 14.75 -1.02 -10.28
N PRO A 66 15.76 -1.36 -9.43
CA PRO A 66 16.95 -0.60 -9.05
C PRO A 66 18.29 -1.21 -9.52
N LEU A 67 18.34 -2.40 -10.15
CA LEU A 67 19.58 -3.17 -10.38
C LEU A 67 19.54 -4.09 -11.63
N LEU A 68 18.62 -3.87 -12.58
CA LEU A 68 18.48 -4.76 -13.74
C LEU A 68 19.31 -4.33 -14.96
N SER A 69 19.64 -5.31 -15.81
CA SER A 69 20.19 -5.07 -17.14
C SER A 69 19.10 -4.55 -18.08
N ARG A 70 19.47 -3.58 -18.94
CA ARG A 70 18.59 -2.95 -19.95
C ARG A 70 17.73 -3.98 -20.68
N GLY A 71 16.45 -3.64 -20.91
CA GLY A 71 15.51 -4.48 -21.67
C GLY A 71 14.76 -5.51 -20.84
N SER A 72 14.73 -5.39 -19.51
CA SER A 72 14.01 -6.33 -18.64
C SER A 72 13.13 -5.64 -17.59
N ILE A 73 12.03 -6.31 -17.20
CA ILE A 73 11.11 -5.81 -16.17
C ILE A 73 11.55 -6.33 -14.80
N GLY A 74 11.83 -5.40 -13.89
CA GLY A 74 12.12 -5.72 -12.49
C GLY A 74 10.91 -6.18 -11.68
N VAL A 75 11.15 -7.04 -10.68
CA VAL A 75 10.13 -7.55 -9.75
C VAL A 75 9.33 -6.44 -9.07
N ILE A 76 9.97 -5.31 -8.75
CA ILE A 76 9.33 -4.17 -8.08
C ILE A 76 8.27 -3.54 -8.98
N VAL A 77 8.63 -3.25 -10.23
CA VAL A 77 7.76 -2.64 -11.24
C VAL A 77 6.61 -3.57 -11.57
N TRP A 78 6.92 -4.84 -11.80
CA TRP A 78 5.90 -5.88 -12.03
C TRP A 78 4.91 -5.95 -10.88
N SER A 79 5.40 -6.02 -9.65
CA SER A 79 4.55 -6.08 -8.47
C SER A 79 3.72 -4.81 -8.28
N PHE A 80 4.25 -3.64 -8.62
CA PHE A 80 3.51 -2.39 -8.56
C PHE A 80 2.36 -2.37 -9.57
N CYS A 81 2.62 -2.78 -10.81
CA CYS A 81 1.60 -2.92 -11.85
C CYS A 81 0.50 -3.90 -11.42
N VAL A 82 0.88 -5.10 -10.97
CA VAL A 82 -0.07 -6.12 -10.50
C VAL A 82 -0.91 -5.59 -9.33
N SER A 83 -0.28 -4.99 -8.31
CA SER A 83 -0.99 -4.39 -7.18
C SER A 83 -1.97 -3.31 -7.62
N ARG A 84 -1.64 -2.51 -8.65
CA ARG A 84 -2.54 -1.45 -9.10
C ARG A 84 -3.75 -1.99 -9.81
N VAL A 85 -3.56 -3.02 -10.65
CA VAL A 85 -4.64 -3.76 -11.30
C VAL A 85 -5.55 -4.40 -10.25
N PHE A 86 -5.00 -5.11 -9.27
CA PHE A 86 -5.79 -5.71 -8.18
C PHE A 86 -6.58 -4.68 -7.37
N ASN A 87 -5.99 -3.53 -7.01
CA ASN A 87 -6.70 -2.46 -6.30
C ASN A 87 -7.82 -1.84 -7.13
N PHE A 88 -7.61 -1.70 -8.44
CA PHE A 88 -8.65 -1.23 -9.35
C PHE A 88 -9.81 -2.23 -9.37
N PHE A 89 -9.53 -3.53 -9.55
CA PHE A 89 -10.55 -4.57 -9.49
C PHE A 89 -11.27 -4.61 -8.14
N ALA A 90 -10.56 -4.54 -7.01
CA ALA A 90 -11.17 -4.51 -5.69
C ALA A 90 -12.11 -3.31 -5.51
N SER A 91 -11.71 -2.13 -6.00
CA SER A 91 -12.54 -0.92 -5.96
C SER A 91 -13.74 -1.03 -6.88
N PHE A 92 -13.56 -1.60 -8.07
CA PHE A 92 -14.60 -1.84 -9.05
C PHE A 92 -15.63 -2.85 -8.52
N PHE A 93 -15.17 -3.95 -7.93
CA PHE A 93 -16.03 -4.93 -7.26
C PHE A 93 -16.78 -4.30 -6.09
N LYS A 94 -16.11 -3.50 -5.26
CA LYS A 94 -16.79 -2.78 -4.17
C LYS A 94 -17.86 -1.85 -4.71
N LEU A 95 -17.61 -1.12 -5.80
CA LEU A 95 -18.60 -0.23 -6.41
C LEU A 95 -19.80 -1.00 -6.96
N ILE A 96 -19.57 -2.12 -7.63
CA ILE A 96 -20.62 -2.97 -8.22
C ILE A 96 -21.46 -3.66 -7.15
N PHE A 97 -20.81 -4.28 -6.16
CA PHE A 97 -21.48 -5.11 -5.17
C PHE A 97 -21.96 -4.33 -3.93
N PHE A 98 -21.22 -3.29 -3.54
CA PHE A 98 -21.50 -2.43 -2.38
C PHE A 98 -21.70 -0.99 -2.86
N THR A 99 -22.84 -0.74 -3.51
CA THR A 99 -23.40 0.62 -3.55
C THR A 99 -23.91 0.95 -2.14
N GLU A 100 -23.00 1.20 -1.21
CA GLU A 100 -23.38 1.82 0.06
C GLU A 100 -23.63 3.29 -0.21
N VAL A 101 -24.90 3.65 -0.20
CA VAL A 101 -25.38 5.03 -0.17
C VAL A 101 -24.74 5.67 1.06
N VAL A 102 -23.78 6.57 0.86
CA VAL A 102 -23.11 7.30 1.95
C VAL A 102 -24.17 8.03 2.77
N HIS A 103 -24.60 7.44 3.89
CA HIS A 103 -25.42 8.12 4.87
C HIS A 103 -24.53 9.12 5.60
N LYS A 104 -24.62 10.39 5.21
CA LYS A 104 -24.05 11.49 5.99
C LYS A 104 -24.74 11.50 7.35
N THR A 105 -24.02 11.13 8.40
CA THR A 105 -24.54 11.22 9.77
C THR A 105 -24.87 12.68 10.09
N PRO A 106 -26.08 12.99 10.60
CA PRO A 106 -26.42 14.34 10.99
C PRO A 106 -25.55 14.75 12.18
N THR A 107 -24.89 15.89 12.03
CA THR A 107 -24.14 16.54 13.11
C THR A 107 -25.10 16.91 14.24
N THR A 108 -25.10 16.13 15.32
CA THR A 108 -25.71 16.53 16.59
C THR A 108 -24.94 17.73 17.11
N LYS A 109 -25.43 18.94 16.85
CA LYS A 109 -25.01 20.13 17.56
C LYS A 109 -25.52 20.00 18.98
N ILE A 110 -24.58 19.93 19.93
CA ILE A 110 -24.86 19.94 21.36
C ILE A 110 -24.77 21.42 21.76
N ASP A 111 -25.93 22.04 21.98
CA ASP A 111 -26.06 23.32 22.69
C ASP A 111 -25.87 23.10 24.21
#